data_AF-A0A850LSE5-F1
#
_entry.id   AF-A0A850LSE5-F1
#
_cell.length_a   1.000
_cell.length_b   1.000
_cell.length_c   1.000
_cell.angle_alpha   90.00
_cell.angle_beta   90.00
_cell.angle_gamma   90.00
#
_symmetry.space_group_name_H-M   'P 1'
#
loop_
_entity.id
_entity.type
_entity.pdbx_description
1 polymer ?
#
loop_
_entity_poly.entity_id
_entity_poly.type
_entity_poly.pdbx_seq_one_letter_code
_entity_poly.pdbx_strand_id
1 'polypeptide(L)'
;MSDISDVFKNLRDKRKDKDKTFKKIFESIDKAELFEQKGKFFDAADLYEKAAKDAEKTDDKELQNQLLAKIEECMVKGEEKREKLDKMFSI
;
A
#
# COMPACT_ATOMS: atom_id res chain seq x y z
N MET A 1 -10.30 -11.17 -9.79
CA MET A 1 -9.94 -10.08 -8.86
C MET A 1 -9.05 -9.16 -9.64
N SER A 2 -9.44 -7.91 -9.89
CA SER A 2 -8.52 -6.94 -10.47
C SER A 2 -7.36 -6.80 -9.51
N ASP A 3 -6.15 -7.12 -9.95
CA ASP A 3 -4.97 -7.00 -9.11
C ASP A 3 -4.89 -5.55 -8.66
N ILE A 4 -4.64 -5.32 -7.38
CA ILE A 4 -4.58 -3.96 -6.83
C ILE A 4 -3.49 -3.13 -7.53
N SER A 5 -2.51 -3.81 -8.15
CA SER A 5 -1.50 -3.22 -9.03
C SER A 5 -2.13 -2.54 -10.26
N ASP A 6 -3.27 -3.04 -10.76
CA ASP A 6 -4.03 -2.43 -11.85
C ASP A 6 -4.73 -1.16 -11.39
N VAL A 7 -5.14 -1.08 -10.11
CA VAL A 7 -5.70 0.16 -9.54
C VAL A 7 -4.62 1.24 -9.48
N PHE A 8 -3.45 0.92 -8.90
CA PHE A 8 -2.36 1.90 -8.81
C PHE A 8 -1.76 2.27 -10.18
N LYS A 9 -1.71 1.34 -11.15
CA LYS A 9 -1.34 1.67 -12.54
C LYS A 9 -2.31 2.66 -13.17
N ASN A 10 -3.61 2.40 -13.11
CA ASN A 10 -4.62 3.32 -13.64
C ASN A 10 -4.51 4.71 -12.98
N LEU A 11 -4.31 4.73 -11.67
CA LEU A 11 -4.11 5.95 -10.89
C LEU A 11 -2.81 6.68 -11.29
N ARG A 12 -1.74 5.95 -11.60
CA ARG A 12 -0.46 6.49 -12.08
C ARG A 12 -0.60 7.11 -13.46
N ASP A 13 -1.26 6.42 -14.39
CA ASP A 13 -1.48 6.93 -15.75
C ASP A 13 -2.33 8.20 -15.75
N LYS A 14 -3.38 8.27 -14.92
CA LYS A 14 -4.19 9.49 -14.72
C LYS A 14 -3.39 10.70 -14.19
N ARG A 15 -2.23 10.46 -13.55
CA ARG A 15 -1.47 11.46 -12.78
C ARG A 15 -0.01 11.60 -13.23
N LYS A 16 0.37 10.92 -14.31
CA LYS A 16 1.73 10.84 -14.86
C LYS A 16 2.35 12.22 -15.09
N ASP A 17 1.54 13.20 -15.46
CA ASP A 17 1.98 14.55 -15.81
C ASP A 17 1.87 15.56 -14.66
N LYS A 18 1.37 15.15 -13.48
CA LYS A 18 0.84 16.13 -12.51
C LYS A 18 1.83 16.72 -11.51
N ASP A 19 2.83 16.02 -11.00
CA ASP A 19 3.83 16.65 -10.11
C ASP A 19 4.95 15.72 -9.65
N LYS A 20 6.06 16.29 -9.12
CA LYS A 20 7.11 15.54 -8.41
C LYS A 20 6.57 14.82 -7.17
N THR A 21 5.49 15.34 -6.58
CA THR A 21 4.81 14.74 -5.42
C THR A 21 4.17 13.41 -5.79
N PHE A 22 3.44 13.33 -6.91
CA PHE A 22 2.87 12.07 -7.39
C PHE A 22 3.95 11.02 -7.68
N LYS A 23 5.10 11.43 -8.22
CA LYS A 23 6.24 10.53 -8.41
C LYS A 23 6.68 9.88 -7.09
N LYS A 24 6.82 10.66 -6.02
CA LYS A 24 7.20 10.14 -4.68
C LYS A 24 6.14 9.22 -4.08
N ILE A 25 4.86 9.55 -4.27
CA ILE A 25 3.74 8.71 -3.82
C ILE A 25 3.82 7.34 -4.50
N PHE A 26 3.97 7.31 -5.84
CA PHE A 26 4.06 6.05 -6.58
C PHE A 26 5.36 5.27 -6.32
N GLU A 27 6.49 5.93 -6.06
CA GLU A 27 7.71 5.25 -5.61
C GLU A 27 7.53 4.56 -4.25
N SER A 28 6.71 5.15 -3.36
CA SER A 28 6.38 4.55 -2.07
C SER A 28 5.42 3.36 -2.22
N ILE A 29 4.45 3.46 -3.12
CA ILE A 29 3.54 2.37 -3.51
C ILE A 29 4.31 1.20 -4.11
N ASP A 30 5.18 1.43 -5.10
CA ASP A 30 5.97 0.37 -5.75
C ASP A 30 6.84 -0.38 -4.71
N LYS A 31 7.39 0.34 -3.72
CA LYS A 31 8.10 -0.29 -2.61
C LYS A 31 7.15 -1.09 -1.73
N ALA A 32 6.00 -0.55 -1.34
CA ALA A 32 5.02 -1.23 -0.50
C ALA A 32 4.60 -2.57 -1.12
N GLU A 33 4.31 -2.58 -2.43
CA GLU A 33 3.97 -3.80 -3.18
C GLU A 33 5.11 -4.84 -3.12
N LEU A 34 6.36 -4.42 -3.23
CA LEU A 34 7.51 -5.32 -3.09
C LEU A 34 7.61 -5.92 -1.68
N PHE A 35 7.27 -5.15 -0.64
CA PHE A 35 7.23 -5.65 0.74
C PHE A 35 6.05 -6.61 0.96
N GLU A 36 4.88 -6.34 0.37
CA GLU A 36 3.75 -7.28 0.35
C GLU A 36 4.13 -8.61 -0.28
N GLN A 37 4.78 -8.59 -1.46
CA GLN A 37 5.24 -9.81 -2.14
C GLN A 37 6.25 -10.61 -1.31
N LYS A 38 7.06 -9.94 -0.49
CA LYS A 38 7.97 -10.57 0.46
C LYS A 38 7.27 -11.04 1.75
N GLY A 39 5.96 -10.83 1.86
CA GLY A 39 5.14 -11.16 3.04
C GLY A 39 5.48 -10.31 4.27
N LYS A 40 6.02 -9.11 4.06
CA LYS A 40 6.33 -8.11 5.08
C LYS A 40 5.21 -7.08 5.14
N PHE A 41 4.03 -7.52 5.57
CA PHE A 41 2.81 -6.72 5.45
C PHE A 41 2.81 -5.46 6.33
N PHE A 42 3.37 -5.51 7.54
CA PHE A 42 3.50 -4.32 8.40
C PHE A 42 4.43 -3.26 7.79
N ASP A 43 5.58 -3.67 7.23
CA ASP A 43 6.47 -2.75 6.51
C ASP A 43 5.80 -2.14 5.26
N ALA A 44 4.96 -2.91 4.57
CA ALA A 44 4.18 -2.42 3.44
C ALA A 44 3.12 -1.40 3.88
N ALA A 45 2.42 -1.67 4.99
CA ALA A 45 1.44 -0.75 5.58
C ALA A 45 2.07 0.61 5.92
N ASP A 46 3.25 0.64 6.53
CA ASP A 46 4.00 1.87 6.83
C ASP A 46 4.31 2.69 5.56
N LEU A 47 4.61 2.01 4.45
CA LEU A 47 4.90 2.66 3.17
C LEU A 47 3.63 3.21 2.52
N TYR A 48 2.51 2.49 2.60
CA TYR A 48 1.20 3.01 2.16
C TYR A 48 0.72 4.17 3.01
N GLU A 49 1.00 4.18 4.32
CA GLU A 49 0.65 5.29 5.21
C GLU A 49 1.41 6.57 4.82
N LYS A 50 2.70 6.45 4.50
CA LYS A 50 3.50 7.58 3.98
C LYS A 50 2.95 8.08 2.65
N ALA A 51 2.63 7.16 1.74
CA ALA A 51 2.01 7.51 0.46
C ALA A 51 0.66 8.22 0.66
N ALA A 52 -0.15 7.79 1.63
CA ALA A 52 -1.47 8.37 1.92
C ALA A 52 -1.34 9.80 2.46
N LYS A 53 -0.38 10.06 3.36
CA LYS A 53 -0.06 11.40 3.87
C LYS A 53 0.42 12.33 2.77
N ASP A 54 1.18 11.83 1.80
CA ASP A 54 1.58 12.63 0.65
C ASP A 54 0.44 12.84 -0.35
N ALA A 55 -0.45 11.84 -0.53
CA ALA A 55 -1.66 11.96 -1.35
C ALA A 55 -2.66 12.98 -0.78
N GLU A 56 -2.79 13.04 0.55
CA GLU A 56 -3.59 14.05 1.25
C GLU A 56 -3.14 15.47 0.91
N LYS A 57 -1.82 15.72 0.85
CA LYS A 57 -1.26 17.02 0.45
C LYS A 57 -1.55 17.40 -1.00
N THR A 58 -1.91 16.42 -1.83
CA THR A 58 -2.28 16.65 -3.25
C THR A 58 -3.78 16.82 -3.47
N ASP A 59 -4.58 16.86 -2.39
CA ASP A 59 -6.06 16.85 -2.42
C ASP A 59 -6.64 15.66 -3.21
N ASP A 60 -5.87 14.59 -3.37
CA ASP A 60 -6.28 13.44 -4.16
C ASP A 60 -6.96 12.39 -3.28
N LYS A 61 -8.24 12.64 -2.99
CA LYS A 61 -9.07 11.78 -2.12
C LYS A 61 -9.26 10.37 -2.68
N GLU A 62 -9.30 10.21 -3.99
CA GLU A 62 -9.38 8.89 -4.63
C GLU A 62 -8.12 8.08 -4.31
N LEU A 63 -6.94 8.68 -4.51
CA LEU A 63 -5.67 8.03 -4.21
C LEU A 63 -5.52 7.76 -2.71
N GLN A 64 -5.86 8.72 -1.86
CA GLN A 64 -5.78 8.58 -0.41
C GLN A 64 -6.67 7.42 0.09
N ASN A 65 -7.92 7.33 -0.36
CA ASN A 65 -8.83 6.26 0.06
C ASN A 65 -8.33 4.87 -0.37
N GLN A 66 -7.77 4.76 -1.58
CA GLN A 66 -7.19 3.50 -2.06
C GLN A 66 -5.97 3.08 -1.22
N LEU A 67 -5.16 4.04 -0.80
CA LEU A 67 -4.02 3.80 0.07
C LEU A 67 -4.45 3.39 1.48
N LEU A 68 -5.47 4.03 2.05
CA LEU A 68 -6.04 3.68 3.35
C LEU A 68 -6.61 2.25 3.35
N ALA A 69 -7.39 1.90 2.32
CA ALA A 69 -7.89 0.53 2.15
C ALA A 69 -6.75 -0.49 2.10
N LYS A 70 -5.60 -0.11 1.51
CA LYS A 70 -4.43 -0.98 1.47
C LYS A 70 -3.68 -1.15 2.78
N ILE A 71 -3.63 -0.10 3.58
CA ILE A 71 -3.08 -0.18 4.94
C ILE A 71 -3.89 -1.21 5.72
N GLU A 72 -5.22 -1.12 5.70
CA GLU A 72 -6.10 -2.08 6.39
C GLU A 72 -5.87 -3.51 5.91
N GLU A 73 -5.82 -3.74 4.59
CA GLU A 73 -5.57 -5.07 4.03
C GLU A 73 -4.21 -5.63 4.46
N CYS A 74 -3.16 -4.80 4.48
CA CYS A 74 -1.83 -5.20 4.93
C CYS A 74 -1.82 -5.53 6.43
N MET A 75 -2.50 -4.74 7.26
CA MET A 75 -2.61 -5.01 8.69
C MET A 75 -3.29 -6.35 8.95
N VAL A 76 -4.43 -6.62 8.31
CA VAL A 76 -5.15 -7.90 8.41
C VAL A 76 -4.26 -9.06 7.98
N LYS A 77 -3.62 -8.99 6.81
CA LYS A 77 -2.70 -10.03 6.33
C LYS A 77 -1.50 -10.24 7.26
N GLY A 78 -0.99 -9.16 7.85
CA GLY A 78 0.09 -9.20 8.84
C GLY A 78 -0.32 -9.95 10.11
N GLU A 79 -1.51 -9.66 10.63
CA GLU A 79 -2.09 -10.33 11.78
C GLU A 79 -2.41 -11.79 11.51
N GLU A 80 -3.06 -12.12 10.40
CA GLU A 80 -3.33 -13.51 10.00
C GLU A 80 -2.04 -14.34 9.90
N LYS A 81 -0.98 -13.74 9.35
CA LYS A 81 0.32 -14.40 9.24
C LYS A 81 0.94 -14.62 10.62
N ARG A 82 0.83 -13.65 11.52
CA ARG A 82 1.32 -13.75 12.91
C ARG A 82 0.55 -14.83 13.68
N GLU A 83 -0.77 -14.88 13.56
CA GLU A 83 -1.61 -15.89 14.22
C GLU A 83 -1.30 -17.30 13.71
N LYS A 84 -1.11 -17.47 12.39
CA LYS A 84 -0.67 -18.76 11.82
C LYS A 84 0.69 -19.19 12.36
N LEU A 85 1.61 -18.24 12.54
CA LEU A 85 2.93 -18.51 13.10
C LEU A 85 2.83 -18.93 14.57
N ASP A 86 2.04 -18.21 15.36
CA ASP A 86 1.82 -18.49 16.79
C ASP A 86 1.20 -19.89 17.01
N LYS A 87 0.23 -20.28 16.16
CA LYS A 87 -0.33 -21.64 16.15
C LYS A 87 0.67 -22.71 15.73
N MET A 88 1.65 -22.39 14.88
CA MET A 88 2.69 -23.35 14.46
C MET A 88 3.76 -23.58 15.53
N PHE A 89 4.01 -22.58 16.38
CA PHE A 89 5.05 -22.64 17.42
C PHE A 89 4.52 -22.89 18.84
N SER A 90 3.20 -22.97 19.02
CA SER A 90 2.59 -23.48 20.24
C SER A 90 2.66 -25.02 20.28
N ILE A 91 3.79 -25.56 20.75
CA ILE A 91 4.00 -26.96 21.16
C ILE A 91 4.18 -27.00 22.67
#